data_AF-A0A378IEI6-F1
#
_entry.id   AF-A0A378IEI6-F1
#
_cell.length_a   1.000
_cell.length_b   1.000
_cell.length_c   1.000
_cell.angle_alpha   90.00
_cell.angle_beta   90.00
_cell.angle_gamma   90.00
#
_symmetry.space_group_name_H-M   'P 1'
#
loop_
_entity.id
_entity.type
_entity.pdbx_description
1 polymer ?
#
loop_
_entity_poly.entity_id
_entity_poly.type
_entity_poly.pdbx_seq_one_letter_code
_entity_poly.pdbx_strand_id
1 'polypeptide(L)'
;MPFTYEQIIELENPYEQLSNGDALAENAKVLNQLSEEEQKTLATKIIAACPQSEFKQYGRHINALRSFEEESFHAVISGAYQVRQRIFALLDPRNKTPHTLFLEEFSSDLFNNFNDLTKGLLKDNEQAIAERLALCTPERSRSKLARNIEITFPHSSFATKSKAAFAIRHNVDKLLGETPEQFFESRDFNKDAYNMFPSMFQALLKGQEEKIGKKLSTLDNQDAIRRQLTLLHTEVFDEANPFKLIAEAMGPKTEQKKVSSQSTNPSRMFGHSRRASISPKYLNETPKVSSETDDKKSEEGYEKSSFSC
;
A
#
# COMPACT_ATOMS: atom_id res chain seq x y z
N MET A 1 43.41 14.38 8.88
CA MET A 1 43.49 14.91 10.27
C MET A 1 42.27 14.37 10.98
N PRO A 2 42.43 13.69 12.12
CA PRO A 2 41.30 13.12 12.83
C PRO A 2 40.41 14.23 13.39
N PHE A 3 39.10 14.09 13.22
CA PHE A 3 38.10 14.95 13.81
C PHE A 3 38.04 14.75 15.33
N THR A 4 37.62 15.80 16.04
CA THR A 4 37.23 15.67 17.45
C THR A 4 35.81 15.15 17.59
N TYR A 5 35.43 14.72 18.79
CA TYR A 5 34.07 14.26 19.10
C TYR A 5 33.00 15.29 18.70
N GLU A 6 33.18 16.54 19.14
CA GLU A 6 32.26 17.66 18.86
C GLU A 6 32.14 17.91 17.35
N GLN A 7 33.25 17.87 16.63
CA GLN A 7 33.26 18.05 15.18
C GLN A 7 32.48 16.96 14.45
N ILE A 8 32.57 15.70 14.87
CA ILE A 8 31.84 14.58 14.23
C ILE A 8 30.33 14.72 14.40
N ILE A 9 29.87 15.16 15.57
CA ILE A 9 28.43 15.30 15.85
C ILE A 9 27.83 16.49 15.09
N GLU A 10 28.58 17.59 14.98
CA GLU A 10 28.14 18.81 14.30
C GLU A 10 28.22 18.75 12.77
N LEU A 11 28.69 17.62 12.19
CA LEU A 11 28.72 17.46 10.73
C LEU A 11 27.31 17.54 10.13
N GLU A 12 27.08 18.61 9.37
CA GLU A 12 25.85 18.77 8.57
C GLU A 12 25.75 17.72 7.48
N ASN A 13 26.86 17.46 6.77
CA ASN A 13 26.96 16.39 5.77
C ASN A 13 28.12 15.42 6.07
N PRO A 14 27.90 14.44 6.96
CA PRO A 14 28.94 13.49 7.33
C PRO A 14 29.47 12.64 6.18
N TYR A 15 28.66 12.44 5.12
CA TYR A 15 29.08 11.63 3.97
C TYR A 15 30.28 12.25 3.25
N GLU A 16 30.29 13.55 2.97
CA GLU A 16 31.38 14.18 2.22
C GLU A 16 32.73 13.99 2.89
N GLN A 17 32.76 14.09 4.22
CA GLN A 17 33.99 14.04 5.02
C GLN A 17 34.39 12.61 5.42
N LEU A 18 33.44 11.68 5.48
CA LEU A 18 33.67 10.26 5.81
C LEU A 18 33.40 9.33 4.61
N SER A 19 33.50 9.84 3.39
CA SER A 19 33.12 9.17 2.13
C SER A 19 34.06 8.04 1.70
N ASN A 20 35.23 7.89 2.33
CA ASN A 20 36.21 6.89 1.95
C ASN A 20 36.71 6.05 3.14
N GLY A 21 37.29 4.90 2.82
CA GLY A 21 37.74 3.94 3.83
C GLY A 21 38.82 4.50 4.75
N ASP A 22 39.72 5.34 4.21
CA ASP A 22 40.81 5.92 4.97
C ASP A 22 40.31 6.93 6.02
N ALA A 23 39.33 7.77 5.65
CA ALA A 23 38.70 8.73 6.57
C ALA A 23 37.96 8.03 7.72
N LEU A 24 37.26 6.92 7.43
CA LEU A 24 36.63 6.11 8.47
C LEU A 24 37.67 5.44 9.39
N ALA A 25 38.79 4.96 8.84
CA ALA A 25 39.88 4.37 9.63
C ALA A 25 40.59 5.40 10.51
N GLU A 26 40.91 6.58 9.97
CA GLU A 26 41.55 7.68 10.70
C GLU A 26 40.71 8.12 11.91
N ASN A 27 39.38 8.08 11.77
CA ASN A 27 38.44 8.54 12.80
C ASN A 27 37.84 7.40 13.64
N ALA A 28 38.25 6.14 13.42
CA ALA A 28 37.63 4.96 14.05
C ALA A 28 37.58 5.05 15.59
N LYS A 29 38.64 5.59 16.23
CA LYS A 29 38.68 5.76 17.68
C LYS A 29 37.61 6.69 18.21
N VAL A 30 37.38 7.81 17.53
CA VAL A 30 36.37 8.81 17.94
C VAL A 30 34.97 8.30 17.60
N LEU A 31 34.81 7.66 16.44
CA LEU A 31 33.55 7.04 16.02
C LEU A 31 33.09 5.95 16.99
N ASN A 32 34.01 5.15 17.54
CA ASN A 32 33.71 4.12 18.53
C ASN A 32 33.49 4.69 19.95
N GLN A 33 33.85 5.95 20.22
CA GLN A 33 33.58 6.62 21.50
C GLN A 33 32.17 7.21 21.58
N LEU A 34 31.51 7.38 20.43
CA LEU A 34 30.11 7.81 20.36
C LEU A 34 29.22 6.78 21.04
N SER A 35 28.15 7.26 21.68
CA SER A 35 27.07 6.39 22.18
C SER A 35 26.39 5.64 21.03
N GLU A 36 25.71 4.54 21.35
CA GLU A 36 25.02 3.73 20.34
C GLU A 36 24.01 4.55 19.50
N GLU A 37 23.29 5.48 20.14
CA GLU A 37 22.32 6.35 19.47
C GLU A 37 22.99 7.37 18.53
N GLU A 38 24.11 7.95 18.95
CA GLU A 38 24.90 8.87 18.12
C GLU A 38 25.51 8.15 16.92
N GLN A 39 26.05 6.93 17.14
CA GLN A 39 26.57 6.09 16.07
C GLN A 39 25.48 5.78 15.03
N LYS A 40 24.28 5.38 15.48
CA LYS A 40 23.13 5.10 14.60
C LYS A 40 22.69 6.35 13.83
N THR A 41 22.65 7.51 14.49
CA THR A 41 22.26 8.78 13.88
C THR A 41 23.27 9.19 12.80
N LEU A 42 24.56 9.12 13.11
CA LEU A 42 25.64 9.43 12.17
C LEU A 42 25.63 8.46 10.98
N ALA A 43 25.56 7.15 11.23
CA ALA A 43 25.47 6.14 10.17
C ALA A 43 24.26 6.37 9.26
N THR A 44 23.10 6.70 9.85
CA THR A 44 21.89 7.04 9.09
C THR A 44 22.10 8.25 8.20
N LYS A 45 22.69 9.34 8.71
CA LYS A 45 23.01 10.54 7.91
C LYS A 45 23.97 10.22 6.75
N ILE A 46 25.05 9.50 7.02
CA ILE A 46 26.04 9.10 6.00
C ILE A 46 25.37 8.29 4.90
N ILE A 47 24.64 7.24 5.28
CA ILE A 47 24.02 6.32 4.32
C ILE A 47 22.86 6.98 3.59
N ALA A 48 22.12 7.90 4.20
CA ALA A 48 21.07 8.66 3.50
C ALA A 48 21.67 9.63 2.47
N ALA A 49 22.77 10.31 2.80
CA ALA A 49 23.42 11.30 1.93
C ALA A 49 24.26 10.69 0.79
N CYS A 50 24.63 9.41 0.89
CA CYS A 50 25.46 8.75 -0.13
C CYS A 50 24.76 8.70 -1.51
N PRO A 51 25.38 9.22 -2.59
CA PRO A 51 24.84 9.13 -3.93
C PRO A 51 24.71 7.68 -4.43
N GLN A 52 23.68 7.40 -5.23
CA GLN A 52 23.44 6.04 -5.75
C GLN A 52 24.59 5.52 -6.63
N SER A 53 25.28 6.41 -7.35
CA SER A 53 26.46 6.09 -8.17
C SER A 53 27.63 5.55 -7.35
N GLU A 54 27.81 6.05 -6.13
CA GLU A 54 28.94 5.76 -5.25
C GLU A 54 28.62 4.69 -4.21
N PHE A 55 27.33 4.41 -3.98
CA PHE A 55 26.87 3.48 -2.95
C PHE A 55 27.55 2.10 -2.99
N LYS A 56 27.77 1.54 -4.19
CA LYS A 56 28.46 0.24 -4.34
C LYS A 56 29.95 0.33 -3.97
N GLN A 57 30.61 1.42 -4.32
CA GLN A 57 32.01 1.66 -3.95
C GLN A 57 32.12 1.89 -2.44
N TYR A 58 31.22 2.67 -1.86
CA TYR A 58 31.17 2.91 -0.43
C TYR A 58 31.00 1.61 0.38
N GLY A 59 30.15 0.69 -0.10
CA GLY A 59 30.04 -0.65 0.49
C GLY A 59 31.36 -1.42 0.51
N ARG A 60 32.25 -1.24 -0.47
CA ARG A 60 33.59 -1.86 -0.45
C ARG A 60 34.48 -1.23 0.62
N HIS A 61 34.40 0.09 0.78
CA HIS A 61 35.13 0.82 1.83
C HIS A 61 34.69 0.37 3.22
N ILE A 62 33.37 0.27 3.46
CA ILE A 62 32.85 -0.26 4.73
C ILE A 62 33.38 -1.68 4.97
N ASN A 63 33.24 -2.58 4.00
CA ASN A 63 33.68 -3.98 4.16
C ASN A 63 35.20 -4.13 4.37
N ALA A 64 36.01 -3.23 3.82
CA ALA A 64 37.46 -3.24 4.03
C ALA A 64 37.84 -2.89 5.47
N LEU A 65 36.96 -2.20 6.20
CA LEU A 65 37.15 -1.77 7.58
C LEU A 65 36.55 -2.76 8.60
N ARG A 66 36.26 -3.98 8.16
CA ARG A 66 35.64 -4.99 9.01
C ARG A 66 36.51 -5.26 10.24
N SER A 67 36.08 -4.72 11.38
CA SER A 67 36.58 -5.10 12.70
C SER A 67 35.89 -6.37 13.18
N PHE A 68 36.59 -7.16 14.00
CA PHE A 68 36.01 -8.31 14.71
C PHE A 68 35.20 -7.89 15.95
N GLU A 69 35.20 -6.60 16.29
CA GLU A 69 34.42 -6.04 17.41
C GLU A 69 32.97 -5.77 16.99
N GLU A 70 32.03 -6.46 17.64
CA GLU A 70 30.58 -6.38 17.36
C GLU A 70 29.98 -5.01 17.71
N GLU A 71 30.56 -4.28 18.66
CA GLU A 71 30.07 -2.96 19.13
C GLU A 71 30.76 -1.77 18.44
N SER A 72 31.45 -2.00 17.32
CA SER A 72 32.14 -0.94 16.60
C SER A 72 31.21 -0.14 15.69
N PHE A 73 31.56 1.12 15.43
CA PHE A 73 30.87 1.97 14.45
C PHE A 73 30.81 1.31 13.06
N HIS A 74 31.80 0.50 12.71
CA HIS A 74 31.79 -0.32 11.50
C HIS A 74 30.56 -1.25 11.45
N ALA A 75 30.23 -1.92 12.54
CA ALA A 75 29.06 -2.80 12.60
C ALA A 75 27.76 -2.00 12.39
N VAL A 76 27.67 -0.81 13.01
CA VAL A 76 26.52 0.10 12.87
C VAL A 76 26.36 0.61 11.44
N ILE A 77 27.43 1.14 10.82
CA ILE A 77 27.36 1.65 9.44
C ILE A 77 27.13 0.55 8.41
N SER A 78 27.66 -0.66 8.65
CA SER A 78 27.36 -1.86 7.86
C SER A 78 25.87 -2.23 7.95
N GLY A 79 25.27 -2.15 9.14
CA GLY A 79 23.83 -2.35 9.34
C GLY A 79 22.99 -1.34 8.54
N ALA A 80 23.30 -0.05 8.66
CA ALA A 80 22.62 1.01 7.90
C ALA A 80 22.77 0.81 6.38
N TYR A 81 23.98 0.44 5.92
CA TYR A 81 24.25 0.10 4.53
C TYR A 81 23.37 -1.05 4.04
N GLN A 82 23.27 -2.14 4.82
CA GLN A 82 22.42 -3.28 4.49
C GLN A 82 20.95 -2.89 4.38
N VAL A 83 20.42 -2.05 5.28
CA VAL A 83 19.04 -1.56 5.20
C VAL A 83 18.77 -0.89 3.85
N ARG A 84 19.63 0.06 3.45
CA ARG A 84 19.48 0.75 2.18
C ARG A 84 19.61 -0.21 1.00
N GLN A 85 20.64 -1.07 1.00
CA GLN A 85 20.84 -2.05 -0.07
C GLN A 85 19.61 -2.96 -0.25
N ARG A 86 19.06 -3.46 0.86
CA ARG A 86 17.90 -4.36 0.89
C ARG A 86 16.64 -3.70 0.36
N ILE A 87 16.34 -2.47 0.78
CA ILE A 87 15.15 -1.73 0.30
C ILE A 87 15.28 -1.42 -1.20
N PHE A 88 16.44 -0.97 -1.66
CA PHE A 88 16.64 -0.71 -3.10
C PHE A 88 16.58 -2.00 -3.93
N ALA A 89 17.03 -3.14 -3.39
CA ALA A 89 16.90 -4.43 -4.06
C ALA A 89 15.44 -4.86 -4.26
N LEU A 90 14.50 -4.34 -3.45
CA LEU A 90 13.07 -4.56 -3.66
C LEU A 90 12.54 -3.83 -4.89
N LEU A 91 13.16 -2.71 -5.27
CA LEU A 91 12.79 -1.91 -6.44
C LEU A 91 13.50 -2.37 -7.73
N ASP A 92 14.66 -3.02 -7.62
CA ASP A 92 15.44 -3.44 -8.79
C ASP A 92 14.67 -4.42 -9.69
N PRO A 93 14.30 -4.04 -10.94
CA PRO A 93 13.57 -4.90 -11.85
C PRO A 93 14.27 -6.24 -12.15
N ARG A 94 15.59 -6.30 -12.01
CA ARG A 94 16.40 -7.50 -12.28
C ARG A 94 16.28 -8.56 -11.18
N ASN A 95 15.88 -8.17 -9.98
CA ASN A 95 15.71 -9.08 -8.85
C ASN A 95 14.43 -9.92 -9.01
N LYS A 96 14.49 -11.15 -9.51
CA LYS A 96 13.28 -11.94 -9.76
C LYS A 96 12.53 -12.38 -8.48
N THR A 97 13.17 -12.30 -7.32
CA THR A 97 12.65 -12.86 -6.07
C THR A 97 12.73 -11.85 -4.92
N PRO A 98 12.12 -10.65 -5.03
CA PRO A 98 12.19 -9.64 -3.96
C PRO A 98 11.55 -10.09 -2.65
N HIS A 99 10.66 -11.08 -2.71
CA HIS A 99 9.97 -11.61 -1.55
C HIS A 99 10.89 -12.39 -0.59
N THR A 100 12.04 -12.87 -1.04
CA THR A 100 12.97 -13.65 -0.18
C THR A 100 13.51 -12.81 0.97
N LEU A 101 13.64 -11.49 0.78
CA LEU A 101 14.06 -10.53 1.80
C LEU A 101 13.26 -10.68 3.10
N PHE A 102 11.95 -10.84 2.95
CA PHE A 102 11.01 -10.89 4.06
C PHE A 102 10.62 -12.33 4.43
N LEU A 103 11.24 -13.34 3.83
CA LEU A 103 10.92 -14.75 4.09
C LEU A 103 12.11 -15.57 4.57
N GLU A 104 13.23 -15.50 3.86
CA GLU A 104 14.44 -16.29 4.09
C GLU A 104 15.52 -15.44 4.78
N GLU A 105 15.74 -14.22 4.29
CA GLU A 105 16.74 -13.28 4.83
C GLU A 105 16.15 -12.34 5.90
N PHE A 106 15.04 -12.77 6.51
CA PHE A 106 14.21 -11.91 7.36
C PHE A 106 14.96 -11.48 8.63
N SER A 107 15.21 -10.18 8.74
CA SER A 107 15.85 -9.55 9.90
C SER A 107 15.05 -8.32 10.33
N SER A 108 13.98 -8.51 11.10
CA SER A 108 13.13 -7.40 11.56
C SER A 108 13.92 -6.40 12.39
N ASP A 109 14.82 -6.89 13.26
CA ASP A 109 15.61 -6.06 14.16
C ASP A 109 16.50 -5.07 13.40
N LEU A 110 17.02 -5.48 12.24
CA LEU A 110 17.84 -4.60 11.40
C LEU A 110 17.06 -3.35 10.94
N PHE A 111 15.82 -3.54 10.47
CA PHE A 111 14.98 -2.43 10.03
C PHE A 111 14.50 -1.58 11.21
N ASN A 112 14.21 -2.21 12.35
CA ASN A 112 13.80 -1.51 13.57
C ASN A 112 14.93 -0.65 14.15
N ASN A 113 16.17 -1.16 14.12
CA ASN A 113 17.36 -0.45 14.59
C ASN A 113 17.68 0.80 13.76
N PHE A 114 17.26 0.83 12.50
CA PHE A 114 17.40 1.98 11.59
C PHE A 114 16.03 2.43 11.08
N ASN A 115 15.08 2.62 11.99
CA ASN A 115 13.69 2.95 11.66
C ASN A 115 13.57 4.23 10.83
N ASP A 116 14.29 5.30 11.21
CA ASP A 116 14.22 6.59 10.52
C ASP A 116 14.78 6.50 9.10
N LEU A 117 15.91 5.80 8.93
CA LEU A 117 16.46 5.49 7.61
C LEU A 117 15.45 4.70 6.78
N THR A 118 14.87 3.65 7.36
CA THR A 118 13.92 2.78 6.66
C THR A 118 12.67 3.55 6.22
N LYS A 119 12.08 4.36 7.11
CA LYS A 119 10.95 5.23 6.79
C LYS A 119 11.30 6.21 5.67
N GLY A 120 12.47 6.85 5.73
CA GLY A 120 12.93 7.78 4.71
C GLY A 120 13.11 7.12 3.35
N LEU A 121 13.60 5.87 3.32
CA LEU A 121 13.82 5.11 2.09
C LEU A 121 12.54 4.52 1.48
N LEU A 122 11.59 4.11 2.32
CA LEU A 122 10.29 3.60 1.88
C LEU A 122 9.39 4.72 1.38
N LYS A 123 9.53 5.93 1.94
CA LYS A 123 8.75 7.10 1.53
C LYS A 123 8.79 7.27 0.02
N ASP A 124 7.62 7.51 -0.58
CA ASP A 124 7.40 7.68 -2.02
C ASP A 124 7.59 6.41 -2.87
N ASN A 125 8.16 5.33 -2.31
CA ASN A 125 8.40 4.05 -2.99
C ASN A 125 7.43 2.93 -2.56
N GLU A 126 6.61 3.15 -1.53
CA GLU A 126 5.88 2.06 -0.90
C GLU A 126 4.92 1.35 -1.85
N GLN A 127 4.28 2.11 -2.75
CA GLN A 127 3.33 1.58 -3.73
C GLN A 127 4.04 0.70 -4.76
N ALA A 128 5.15 1.19 -5.33
CA ALA A 128 5.94 0.46 -6.31
C ALA A 128 6.51 -0.85 -5.72
N ILE A 129 6.98 -0.81 -4.47
CA ILE A 129 7.47 -2.00 -3.77
C ILE A 129 6.32 -2.98 -3.51
N ALA A 130 5.18 -2.50 -2.99
CA ALA A 130 4.01 -3.33 -2.70
C ALA A 130 3.51 -4.06 -3.95
N GLU A 131 3.37 -3.34 -5.06
CA GLU A 131 3.02 -3.90 -6.35
C GLU A 131 3.99 -5.00 -6.78
N ARG A 132 5.30 -4.69 -6.74
CA ARG A 132 6.34 -5.62 -7.17
C ARG A 132 6.37 -6.89 -6.34
N LEU A 133 6.18 -6.76 -5.02
CA LEU A 133 6.03 -7.91 -4.13
C LEU A 133 4.80 -8.73 -4.50
N ALA A 134 3.65 -8.11 -4.75
CA ALA A 134 2.44 -8.83 -5.15
C ALA A 134 2.57 -9.52 -6.51
N LEU A 135 3.33 -8.95 -7.45
CA LEU A 135 3.56 -9.54 -8.77
C LEU A 135 4.52 -10.74 -8.72
N CYS A 136 5.61 -10.65 -7.94
CA CYS A 136 6.67 -11.66 -7.90
C CYS A 136 6.47 -12.75 -6.84
N THR A 137 5.57 -12.58 -5.88
CA THR A 137 5.40 -13.56 -4.79
C THR A 137 4.48 -14.71 -5.19
N PRO A 138 4.95 -15.97 -5.08
CA PRO A 138 4.11 -17.15 -5.27
C PRO A 138 2.94 -17.19 -4.28
N GLU A 139 1.78 -17.66 -4.72
CA GLU A 139 0.53 -17.68 -3.93
C GLU A 139 0.72 -18.23 -2.51
N ARG A 140 1.40 -19.38 -2.37
CA ARG A 140 1.64 -20.08 -1.10
C ARG A 140 2.39 -19.25 -0.06
N SER A 141 3.18 -18.26 -0.52
CA SER A 141 4.06 -17.45 0.34
C SER A 141 3.47 -16.09 0.68
N ARG A 142 2.39 -15.65 0.01
CA ARG A 142 1.86 -14.28 0.16
C ARG A 142 1.35 -13.98 1.57
N SER A 143 0.63 -14.90 2.20
CA SER A 143 0.11 -14.68 3.56
C SER A 143 1.23 -14.57 4.59
N LYS A 144 2.27 -15.41 4.48
CA LYS A 144 3.45 -15.34 5.34
C LYS A 144 4.21 -14.03 5.12
N LEU A 145 4.40 -13.64 3.86
CA LEU A 145 5.06 -12.40 3.49
C LEU A 145 4.32 -11.17 4.04
N ALA A 146 3.01 -11.09 3.85
CA ALA A 146 2.19 -10.00 4.35
C ALA A 146 2.28 -9.87 5.89
N ARG A 147 2.26 -11.02 6.61
CA ARG A 147 2.46 -11.05 8.05
C ARG A 147 3.83 -10.52 8.46
N ASN A 148 4.90 -10.93 7.77
CA ASN A 148 6.25 -10.50 8.10
C ASN A 148 6.45 -8.99 7.85
N ILE A 149 5.85 -8.46 6.78
CA ILE A 149 5.83 -7.01 6.50
C ILE A 149 5.10 -6.25 7.62
N GLU A 150 3.96 -6.74 8.09
CA GLU A 150 3.21 -6.10 9.19
C GLU A 150 3.99 -6.13 10.52
N ILE A 151 4.71 -7.22 10.81
CA ILE A 151 5.55 -7.32 12.01
C ILE A 151 6.71 -6.32 11.96
N THR A 152 7.35 -6.17 10.80
CA THR A 152 8.50 -5.27 10.66
C THR A 152 8.10 -3.80 10.52
N PHE A 153 6.96 -3.52 9.90
CA PHE A 153 6.50 -2.15 9.66
C PHE A 153 5.06 -1.94 10.14
N PRO A 154 4.79 -2.11 11.44
CA PRO A 154 3.45 -2.05 11.98
C PRO A 154 2.81 -0.70 11.71
N HIS A 155 1.56 -0.71 11.25
CA HIS A 155 0.77 0.50 10.96
C HIS A 155 1.42 1.48 9.95
N SER A 156 2.35 1.00 9.13
CA SER A 156 2.99 1.83 8.11
C SER A 156 2.15 1.93 6.83
N SER A 157 2.38 3.01 6.07
CA SER A 157 1.88 3.15 4.69
C SER A 157 2.30 1.94 3.84
N PHE A 158 3.54 1.47 4.00
CA PHE A 158 4.07 0.32 3.28
C PHE A 158 3.34 -0.99 3.59
N ALA A 159 3.08 -1.29 4.86
CA ALA A 159 2.33 -2.48 5.25
C ALA A 159 0.89 -2.44 4.73
N THR A 160 0.23 -1.28 4.86
CA THR A 160 -1.13 -1.06 4.36
C THR A 160 -1.23 -1.27 2.83
N LYS A 161 -0.34 -0.64 2.07
CA LYS A 161 -0.26 -0.78 0.61
C LYS A 161 0.08 -2.22 0.18
N SER A 162 1.00 -2.88 0.89
CA SER A 162 1.36 -4.29 0.63
C SER A 162 0.18 -5.22 0.83
N LYS A 163 -0.57 -5.05 1.93
CA LYS A 163 -1.79 -5.82 2.20
C LYS A 163 -2.83 -5.65 1.10
N ALA A 164 -3.06 -4.41 0.65
CA ALA A 164 -3.96 -4.11 -0.46
C ALA A 164 -3.50 -4.77 -1.77
N ALA A 165 -2.21 -4.66 -2.12
CA ALA A 165 -1.64 -5.27 -3.32
C ALA A 165 -1.77 -6.81 -3.32
N PHE A 166 -1.54 -7.48 -2.18
CA PHE A 166 -1.76 -8.93 -2.08
C PHE A 166 -3.22 -9.33 -2.18
N ALA A 167 -4.15 -8.57 -1.59
CA ALA A 167 -5.57 -8.81 -1.73
C ALA A 167 -6.03 -8.67 -3.19
N ILE A 168 -5.57 -7.62 -3.88
CA ILE A 168 -5.79 -7.44 -5.32
C ILE A 168 -5.26 -8.63 -6.10
N ARG A 169 -4.01 -9.04 -5.83
CA ARG A 169 -3.41 -10.18 -6.53
C ARG A 169 -4.23 -11.46 -6.34
N HIS A 170 -4.67 -11.73 -5.12
CA HIS A 170 -5.52 -12.88 -4.82
C HIS A 170 -6.87 -12.82 -5.56
N ASN A 171 -7.52 -11.66 -5.58
CA ASN A 171 -8.76 -11.47 -6.33
C ASN A 171 -8.52 -11.68 -7.85
N VAL A 172 -7.44 -11.12 -8.40
CA VAL A 172 -7.08 -11.31 -9.82
C VAL A 172 -6.82 -12.78 -10.15
N ASP A 173 -6.19 -13.54 -9.25
CA ASP A 173 -6.01 -14.98 -9.46
C ASP A 173 -7.37 -15.72 -9.55
N LYS A 174 -8.40 -15.30 -8.79
CA LYS A 174 -9.78 -15.80 -8.95
C LYS A 174 -10.37 -15.43 -10.30
N LEU A 175 -10.18 -14.19 -10.75
CA LEU A 175 -10.62 -13.70 -12.05
C LEU A 175 -10.01 -14.50 -13.22
N LEU A 176 -8.75 -14.93 -13.07
CA LEU A 176 -8.04 -15.76 -14.04
C LEU A 176 -8.38 -17.26 -13.94
N GLY A 177 -8.92 -17.68 -12.79
CA GLY A 177 -9.20 -19.07 -12.44
C GLY A 177 -10.49 -19.64 -13.04
N GLU A 178 -11.05 -20.63 -12.34
CA GLU A 178 -12.27 -21.34 -12.75
C GLU A 178 -13.55 -20.58 -12.40
N THR A 179 -13.52 -19.78 -11.33
CA THR A 179 -14.67 -19.04 -10.78
C THR A 179 -14.45 -17.51 -10.85
N PRO A 180 -14.43 -16.93 -12.06
CA PRO A 180 -14.09 -15.51 -12.25
C PRO A 180 -15.08 -14.54 -11.59
N GLU A 181 -16.31 -14.96 -11.34
CA GLU A 181 -17.35 -14.19 -10.63
C GLU A 181 -16.94 -13.82 -9.20
N GLN A 182 -16.16 -14.65 -8.52
CA GLN A 182 -15.76 -14.40 -7.13
C GLN A 182 -14.88 -13.16 -6.98
N PHE A 183 -14.25 -12.67 -8.06
CA PHE A 183 -13.55 -11.38 -8.06
C PHE A 183 -14.48 -10.23 -7.66
N PHE A 184 -15.73 -10.29 -8.09
CA PHE A 184 -16.75 -9.26 -7.93
C PHE A 184 -17.54 -9.36 -6.62
N GLU A 185 -17.50 -10.52 -5.98
CA GLU A 185 -18.16 -10.81 -4.70
C GLU A 185 -17.22 -10.66 -3.50
N SER A 186 -15.93 -10.40 -3.76
CA SER A 186 -14.92 -10.28 -2.73
C SER A 186 -15.23 -9.13 -1.77
N ARG A 187 -15.21 -9.40 -0.47
CA ARG A 187 -15.34 -8.36 0.58
C ARG A 187 -14.23 -7.31 0.53
N ASP A 188 -13.09 -7.70 -0.04
CA ASP A 188 -11.92 -6.83 -0.21
C ASP A 188 -11.98 -6.03 -1.53
N PHE A 189 -13.10 -6.07 -2.25
CA PHE A 189 -13.32 -5.22 -3.42
C PHE A 189 -13.34 -3.76 -3.00
N ASN A 190 -12.28 -3.03 -3.35
CA ASN A 190 -12.14 -1.62 -3.03
C ASN A 190 -11.65 -0.86 -4.27
N LYS A 191 -12.51 0.01 -4.79
CA LYS A 191 -12.22 0.83 -5.99
C LYS A 191 -10.95 1.67 -5.81
N ASP A 192 -10.77 2.30 -4.66
CA ASP A 192 -9.62 3.18 -4.41
C ASP A 192 -8.32 2.39 -4.37
N ALA A 193 -8.34 1.19 -3.77
CA ALA A 193 -7.21 0.28 -3.80
C ALA A 193 -6.90 -0.19 -5.23
N TYR A 194 -7.91 -0.44 -6.06
CA TYR A 194 -7.70 -0.91 -7.43
C TYR A 194 -7.12 0.21 -8.31
N ASN A 195 -7.55 1.45 -8.08
CA ASN A 195 -6.98 2.63 -8.75
C ASN A 195 -5.54 2.93 -8.33
N MET A 196 -5.12 2.44 -7.17
CA MET A 196 -3.74 2.55 -6.70
C MET A 196 -2.78 1.59 -7.44
N PHE A 197 -3.27 0.50 -8.04
CA PHE A 197 -2.41 -0.51 -8.68
C PHE A 197 -2.82 -0.83 -10.13
N PRO A 198 -2.93 0.17 -11.03
CA PRO A 198 -3.40 -0.05 -12.40
C PRO A 198 -2.46 -0.93 -13.22
N SER A 199 -1.15 -0.79 -13.04
CA SER A 199 -0.11 -1.57 -13.71
C SER A 199 -0.15 -3.06 -13.35
N MET A 200 -0.63 -3.43 -12.15
CA MET A 200 -0.85 -4.84 -11.81
C MET A 200 -1.90 -5.49 -12.71
N PHE A 201 -3.02 -4.81 -12.95
CA PHE A 201 -4.06 -5.34 -13.83
C PHE A 201 -3.57 -5.44 -15.27
N GLN A 202 -2.84 -4.43 -15.76
CA GLN A 202 -2.21 -4.50 -17.08
C GLN A 202 -1.23 -5.67 -17.19
N ALA A 203 -0.39 -5.90 -16.17
CA ALA A 203 0.59 -6.98 -16.21
C ALA A 203 -0.05 -8.38 -16.12
N LEU A 204 -1.10 -8.53 -15.31
CA LEU A 204 -1.71 -9.83 -15.00
C LEU A 204 -2.80 -10.26 -15.98
N LEU A 205 -3.54 -9.31 -16.55
CA LEU A 205 -4.70 -9.60 -17.40
C LEU A 205 -4.35 -9.58 -18.90
N LYS A 206 -3.20 -9.02 -19.28
CA LYS A 206 -2.78 -8.89 -20.68
C LYS A 206 -2.84 -10.20 -21.43
N GLY A 207 -3.66 -10.24 -22.49
CA GLY A 207 -3.87 -11.39 -23.36
C GLY A 207 -4.86 -12.43 -22.81
N GLN A 208 -5.49 -12.20 -21.66
CA GLN A 208 -6.51 -13.08 -21.08
C GLN A 208 -7.91 -12.46 -21.09
N GLU A 209 -8.04 -11.20 -21.49
CA GLU A 209 -9.26 -10.39 -21.38
C GLU A 209 -10.44 -11.04 -22.10
N GLU A 210 -10.22 -11.50 -23.33
CA GLU A 210 -11.27 -12.14 -24.14
C GLU A 210 -11.75 -13.46 -23.52
N LYS A 211 -10.82 -14.25 -22.97
CA LYS A 211 -11.14 -15.53 -22.31
C LYS A 211 -11.95 -15.30 -21.04
N ILE A 212 -11.58 -14.30 -20.24
CA ILE A 212 -12.31 -13.90 -19.03
C ILE A 212 -13.72 -13.42 -19.41
N GLY A 213 -13.82 -12.52 -20.40
CA GLY A 213 -15.11 -12.00 -20.86
C GLY A 213 -16.06 -13.10 -21.33
N LYS A 214 -15.57 -14.07 -22.11
CA LYS A 214 -16.38 -15.24 -22.54
C LYS A 214 -16.87 -16.07 -21.34
N LYS A 215 -16.03 -16.34 -20.34
CA LYS A 215 -16.47 -17.06 -19.12
C LYS A 215 -17.52 -16.27 -18.33
N LEU A 216 -17.35 -14.95 -18.20
CA LEU A 216 -18.31 -14.12 -17.49
C LEU A 216 -19.64 -13.99 -18.26
N SER A 217 -19.63 -14.13 -19.59
CA SER A 217 -20.83 -14.08 -20.44
C SER A 217 -21.74 -15.29 -20.35
N THR A 218 -21.32 -16.37 -19.68
CA THR A 218 -22.17 -17.56 -19.47
C THR A 218 -22.88 -17.54 -18.12
N LEU A 219 -22.58 -16.54 -17.27
CA LEU A 219 -23.17 -16.42 -15.94
C LEU A 219 -24.52 -15.70 -16.00
N ASP A 220 -25.37 -15.90 -14.98
CA ASP A 220 -26.69 -15.26 -14.93
C ASP A 220 -26.62 -13.77 -14.52
N ASN A 221 -25.54 -13.37 -13.83
CA ASN A 221 -25.39 -12.03 -13.22
C ASN A 221 -24.63 -11.02 -14.11
N GLN A 222 -24.72 -11.15 -15.43
CA GLN A 222 -23.90 -10.39 -16.39
C GLN A 222 -24.03 -8.88 -16.24
N ASP A 223 -25.24 -8.39 -16.00
CA ASP A 223 -25.51 -6.95 -15.88
C ASP A 223 -24.83 -6.33 -14.65
N ALA A 224 -24.81 -7.07 -13.53
CA ALA A 224 -24.13 -6.61 -12.32
C ALA A 224 -22.61 -6.57 -12.52
N ILE A 225 -22.07 -7.63 -13.12
CA ILE A 225 -20.63 -7.75 -13.44
C ILE A 225 -20.20 -6.62 -14.40
N ARG A 226 -20.98 -6.35 -15.45
CA ARG A 226 -20.70 -5.24 -16.39
C ARG A 226 -20.70 -3.88 -15.72
N ARG A 227 -21.64 -3.64 -14.79
CA ARG A 227 -21.67 -2.39 -14.01
C ARG A 227 -20.40 -2.27 -13.18
N GLN A 228 -19.97 -3.33 -12.51
CA GLN A 228 -18.75 -3.31 -11.70
C GLN A 228 -17.48 -3.14 -12.55
N LEU A 229 -17.38 -3.82 -13.70
CA LEU A 229 -16.30 -3.59 -14.67
C LEU A 229 -16.24 -2.12 -15.11
N THR A 230 -17.40 -1.50 -15.37
CA THR A 230 -17.48 -0.09 -15.72
C THR A 230 -17.03 0.82 -14.57
N LEU A 231 -17.30 0.46 -13.31
CA LEU A 231 -16.83 1.23 -12.16
C LEU A 231 -15.31 1.16 -11.97
N LEU A 232 -14.67 0.11 -12.48
CA LEU A 232 -13.22 -0.07 -12.54
C LEU A 232 -12.59 0.59 -13.77
N HIS A 233 -13.39 1.13 -14.69
CA HIS A 233 -12.89 2.03 -15.71
C HIS A 233 -12.53 3.35 -15.04
N THR A 234 -11.23 3.59 -14.86
CA THR A 234 -10.71 4.90 -14.52
C THR A 234 -9.98 5.52 -15.69
N GLU A 235 -9.97 6.85 -15.72
CA GLU A 235 -9.23 7.68 -16.69
C GLU A 235 -7.72 7.40 -16.68
N VAL A 236 -7.22 6.72 -15.65
CA VAL A 236 -5.82 6.28 -15.50
C VAL A 236 -5.45 5.15 -16.48
N PHE A 237 -6.45 4.42 -16.98
CA PHE A 237 -6.25 3.44 -18.03
C PHE A 237 -6.56 4.09 -19.38
N ASP A 238 -5.54 4.29 -20.23
CA ASP A 238 -5.72 4.63 -21.65
C ASP A 238 -6.57 3.57 -22.39
N GLU A 239 -6.79 3.74 -23.70
CA GLU A 239 -7.64 2.89 -24.57
C GLU A 239 -7.46 1.36 -24.40
N ALA A 240 -6.34 0.89 -23.85
CA ALA A 240 -6.04 -0.49 -23.49
C ALA A 240 -6.42 -0.88 -22.03
N ASN A 241 -7.54 -0.38 -21.49
CA ASN A 241 -8.03 -0.81 -20.17
C ASN A 241 -8.46 -2.30 -20.20
N PRO A 242 -7.84 -3.18 -19.40
CA PRO A 242 -8.17 -4.61 -19.42
C PRO A 242 -9.63 -4.89 -19.02
N PHE A 243 -10.23 -4.10 -18.13
CA PHE A 243 -11.63 -4.26 -17.72
C PHE A 243 -12.61 -3.89 -18.84
N LYS A 244 -12.25 -2.92 -19.68
CA LYS A 244 -13.04 -2.53 -20.86
C LYS A 244 -13.04 -3.66 -21.89
N LEU A 245 -11.87 -4.22 -22.17
CA LEU A 245 -11.72 -5.36 -23.08
C LEU A 245 -12.50 -6.59 -22.59
N ILE A 246 -12.48 -6.86 -21.28
CA ILE A 246 -13.30 -7.93 -20.68
C ILE A 246 -14.80 -7.65 -20.89
N ALA A 247 -15.26 -6.42 -20.61
CA ALA A 247 -16.66 -6.04 -20.75
C ALA A 247 -17.16 -6.11 -22.20
N GLU A 248 -16.32 -5.76 -23.18
CA GLU A 248 -16.60 -5.88 -24.61
C GLU A 248 -16.70 -7.35 -25.04
N ALA A 249 -15.76 -8.19 -24.56
CA ALA A 249 -15.76 -9.62 -24.84
C ALA A 249 -16.96 -10.39 -24.25
N MET A 250 -17.67 -9.81 -23.28
CA MET A 250 -18.93 -10.38 -22.77
C MET A 250 -20.10 -10.28 -23.77
N GLY A 251 -19.98 -9.54 -24.88
CA GLY A 251 -21.02 -9.38 -25.91
C GLY A 251 -21.98 -8.20 -25.66
N PRO A 252 -23.09 -8.03 -26.40
CA PRO A 252 -24.08 -7.00 -26.13
C PRO A 252 -24.87 -7.31 -24.84
N LYS A 253 -25.37 -6.26 -24.15
CA LYS A 253 -26.30 -6.45 -23.02
C LYS A 253 -27.50 -7.25 -23.53
N THR A 254 -27.77 -8.41 -22.95
CA THR A 254 -29.04 -9.10 -23.14
C THR A 254 -30.13 -8.22 -22.56
N GLU A 255 -30.76 -7.41 -23.41
CA GLU A 255 -32.07 -6.87 -23.10
C GLU A 255 -32.96 -8.08 -22.81
N GLN A 256 -33.31 -8.27 -21.53
CA GLN A 256 -34.43 -9.11 -21.19
C GLN A 256 -35.62 -8.58 -22.00
N LYS A 257 -35.99 -9.30 -23.05
CA LYS A 257 -37.24 -9.11 -23.77
C LYS A 257 -38.34 -9.14 -22.71
N LYS A 258 -38.75 -7.96 -22.24
CA LYS A 258 -40.09 -7.78 -21.69
C LYS A 258 -41.01 -8.20 -22.82
N VAL A 259 -41.52 -9.42 -22.72
CA VAL A 259 -42.69 -9.86 -23.49
C VAL A 259 -43.81 -8.91 -23.05
N SER A 260 -43.92 -7.79 -23.75
CA SER A 260 -45.13 -6.98 -23.76
C SER A 260 -46.17 -7.84 -24.46
N SER A 261 -46.92 -8.61 -23.68
CA SER A 261 -48.19 -9.15 -24.10
C SER A 261 -49.14 -7.96 -24.34
N GLN A 262 -49.09 -7.39 -25.54
CA GLN A 262 -50.15 -6.54 -26.04
C GLN A 262 -51.36 -7.43 -26.33
N SER A 263 -52.25 -7.57 -25.35
CA SER A 263 -53.63 -7.91 -25.62
C SER A 263 -54.35 -6.64 -26.10
N THR A 264 -54.72 -6.65 -27.36
CA THR A 264 -55.74 -5.82 -28.01
C THR A 264 -56.99 -5.60 -27.16
N ASN A 265 -57.44 -4.34 -27.01
CA ASN A 265 -58.74 -3.90 -27.53
C ASN A 265 -59.01 -2.39 -27.38
N PRO A 266 -59.92 -1.80 -28.19
CA PRO A 266 -59.99 -0.36 -28.46
C PRO A 266 -61.20 0.35 -27.80
N SER A 267 -61.06 1.68 -27.66
CA SER A 267 -62.10 2.73 -27.68
C SER A 267 -63.23 2.73 -26.63
N ARG A 268 -63.25 3.78 -25.79
CA ARG A 268 -64.46 4.60 -25.56
C ARG A 268 -64.15 5.99 -24.99
N MET A 269 -64.64 6.99 -25.71
CA MET A 269 -64.65 8.42 -25.37
C MET A 269 -65.81 8.79 -24.43
N PHE A 270 -65.67 9.98 -23.83
CA PHE A 270 -66.66 10.91 -23.26
C PHE A 270 -66.88 10.94 -21.74
N GLY A 271 -66.80 12.18 -21.20
CA GLY A 271 -67.70 12.64 -20.15
C GLY A 271 -67.09 13.52 -19.06
N HIS A 272 -67.10 14.84 -19.25
CA HIS A 272 -66.89 15.85 -18.21
C HIS A 272 -67.79 15.67 -16.98
N SER A 273 -67.29 16.06 -15.79
CA SER A 273 -67.98 17.07 -14.96
C SER A 273 -67.08 17.62 -13.83
N ARG A 274 -67.31 18.90 -13.54
CA ARG A 274 -66.58 19.79 -12.63
C ARG A 274 -67.08 19.66 -11.18
N ARG A 275 -66.21 19.92 -10.20
CA ARG A 275 -66.46 20.98 -9.20
C ARG A 275 -65.20 21.37 -8.42
N ALA A 276 -64.89 22.68 -8.45
CA ALA A 276 -64.15 23.41 -7.43
C ALA A 276 -65.02 23.51 -6.17
N SER A 277 -64.60 23.89 -4.96
CA SER A 277 -63.51 24.72 -4.44
C SER A 277 -63.62 24.62 -2.90
N ILE A 278 -62.58 24.95 -2.15
CA ILE A 278 -62.57 25.87 -0.99
C ILE A 278 -61.25 25.64 -0.22
N SER A 279 -60.37 26.64 -0.27
CA SER A 279 -59.43 26.94 0.82
C SER A 279 -60.09 27.99 1.72
N PRO A 280 -59.64 28.10 2.98
CA PRO A 280 -59.00 29.34 3.35
C PRO A 280 -57.72 29.16 4.20
N LYS A 281 -56.95 30.25 4.19
CA LYS A 281 -55.58 30.46 4.68
C LYS A 281 -55.53 30.85 6.17
N TYR A 282 -54.29 30.82 6.67
CA TYR A 282 -53.65 31.63 7.74
C TYR A 282 -53.78 31.15 9.20
N LEU A 283 -52.64 30.83 9.84
CA LEU A 283 -51.90 31.76 10.71
C LEU A 283 -50.57 31.17 11.20
N ASN A 284 -49.57 32.05 11.28
CA ASN A 284 -48.22 31.84 11.81
C ASN A 284 -48.22 31.49 13.30
N GLU A 285 -47.16 30.84 13.80
CA GLU A 285 -46.24 31.36 14.84
C GLU A 285 -45.32 30.25 15.41
N THR A 286 -44.01 30.45 15.28
CA THR A 286 -42.98 30.04 16.28
C THR A 286 -42.68 31.27 17.17
N PRO A 287 -41.97 31.25 18.32
CA PRO A 287 -41.04 30.23 18.87
C PRO A 287 -40.99 30.14 20.44
N LYS A 288 -39.92 29.50 20.96
CA LYS A 288 -39.27 29.55 22.32
C LYS A 288 -39.34 28.21 23.08
N VAL A 289 -38.23 27.50 23.32
CA VAL A 289 -37.01 27.83 24.12
C VAL A 289 -37.30 27.97 25.61
N SER A 290 -36.88 26.94 26.36
CA SER A 290 -36.14 26.98 27.63
C SER A 290 -35.99 25.51 28.07
N SER A 291 -34.78 24.93 28.13
CA SER A 291 -33.78 25.14 29.19
C SER A 291 -34.38 24.71 30.54
N GLU A 292 -33.81 23.77 31.28
CA GLU A 292 -32.58 23.88 32.05
C GLU A 292 -32.40 22.52 32.78
N THR A 293 -31.20 21.93 32.74
CA THR A 293 -30.25 21.79 33.91
C THR A 293 -30.60 20.61 34.81
N ASP A 294 -29.68 19.86 35.42
CA ASP A 294 -28.24 20.04 35.61
C ASP A 294 -27.65 18.76 36.24
N ASP A 295 -26.37 18.51 35.94
CA ASP A 295 -25.24 18.23 36.86
C ASP A 295 -25.37 17.20 38.01
N LYS A 296 -24.36 16.44 38.45
CA LYS A 296 -22.88 16.55 38.48
C LYS A 296 -22.34 15.19 39.00
N LYS A 297 -21.25 14.60 38.47
CA LYS A 297 -19.81 14.73 38.83
C LYS A 297 -19.29 13.80 39.94
N SER A 298 -18.27 12.99 39.62
CA SER A 298 -17.00 12.69 40.34
C SER A 298 -16.26 11.56 39.57
N GLU A 299 -15.04 11.72 39.05
CA GLU A 299 -13.70 11.61 39.73
C GLU A 299 -13.60 10.31 40.55
N GLU A 300 -12.58 9.44 40.54
CA GLU A 300 -11.19 9.38 40.07
C GLU A 300 -10.70 7.93 40.29
N GLY A 301 -9.60 7.51 39.64
CA GLY A 301 -8.59 6.64 40.28
C GLY A 301 -8.40 5.19 39.80
N TYR A 302 -7.19 4.93 39.26
CA TYR A 302 -6.29 3.76 39.36
C TYR A 302 -6.87 2.32 39.30
N GLU A 303 -6.31 1.32 38.61
CA GLU A 303 -4.95 0.81 38.78
C GLU A 303 -4.63 -0.32 37.75
N LYS A 304 -3.33 -0.63 37.64
CA LYS A 304 -2.66 -1.67 36.81
C LYS A 304 -3.26 -3.08 36.96
N SER A 305 -3.21 -3.88 35.89
CA SER A 305 -2.71 -5.27 36.03
C SER A 305 -2.15 -5.82 34.72
N SER A 306 -0.89 -6.24 34.84
CA SER A 306 -0.13 -7.13 34.00
C SER A 306 -0.79 -8.49 33.80
N PHE A 307 -0.74 -9.05 32.59
CA PHE A 307 -0.67 -10.49 32.42
C PHE A 307 0.33 -10.86 31.30
N SER A 308 1.38 -11.55 31.73
CA SER A 308 2.32 -12.33 30.95
C SER A 308 1.84 -13.78 30.94
N CYS A 309 1.69 -14.37 29.76
CA CYS A 309 2.13 -15.71 29.37
C CYS A 309 1.98 -15.82 27.85
#